data_AF-A0A1W0A9T4-F1
#
_entry.id   AF-A0A1W0A9T4-F1
#
_cell.length_a   1.000
_cell.length_b   1.000
_cell.length_c   1.000
_cell.angle_alpha   90.00
_cell.angle_beta   90.00
_cell.angle_gamma   90.00
#
_symmetry.space_group_name_H-M   'P 1'
#
loop_
_entity.id
_entity.type
_entity.pdbx_description
1 polymer ?
#
loop_
_entity_poly.entity_id
_entity_poly.type
_entity_poly.pdbx_seq_one_letter_code
_entity_poly.pdbx_strand_id
1 'polypeptide(L)'
;MSNSCSLRSWNELYYGEWLHVDACRNLIDQPLHVEKLRGRGSLMPFIVAFEQNGNTIDIAKKYATSWSKTQTLRTNFDENWYTELLGVGQSASMPIEIDIKAPMPTTTEQFKNHPQYCLEKQIGVFQYLYPRKAVGLFKGIPVFSRKHVQILRTKHQWRRKGRIVQEQEEPIKRIARKQNRNVFPPRLENTLSLFGQWQTIVYEPPALIDGIIPKNEHGNIEIWTPNDVPIGGVHIRLTRVQKVAKELGIDYAPAVVGFEVKGGRNVAVIDGIVVAQHFETMIQDAHATMEQDLIEKAIKRNRQIIIKRWSMMVQKLLLRKRLQEEYSTGQ
;
A
#
# COMPACT_ATOMS: atom_id res chain seq x y z
N MET A 1 45.79 18.74 -20.43
CA MET A 1 45.28 18.35 -19.10
C MET A 1 44.00 17.56 -19.32
N SER A 2 44.04 16.25 -19.07
CA SER A 2 42.90 15.34 -19.24
C SER A 2 41.85 15.65 -18.17
N ASN A 3 40.76 16.33 -18.54
CA ASN A 3 39.65 16.63 -17.64
C ASN A 3 38.86 15.34 -17.32
N SER A 4 39.30 14.61 -16.31
CA SER A 4 38.53 13.54 -15.66
C SER A 4 37.54 14.09 -14.63
N CYS A 5 36.92 15.26 -14.90
CA CYS A 5 35.92 15.79 -13.98
C CYS A 5 34.67 14.89 -14.03
N SER A 6 34.19 14.46 -12.87
CA SER A 6 33.03 13.57 -12.75
C SER A 6 31.77 14.25 -13.32
N LEU A 7 30.95 13.51 -14.07
CA LEU A 7 29.57 13.91 -14.45
C LEU A 7 28.55 13.57 -13.35
N ARG A 8 29.02 13.31 -12.13
CA ARG A 8 28.17 12.86 -11.01
C ARG A 8 27.86 13.97 -10.00
N SER A 9 28.48 15.15 -10.13
CA SER A 9 28.24 16.29 -9.26
C SER A 9 28.48 17.60 -10.01
N TRP A 10 27.71 18.62 -9.64
CA TRP A 10 27.80 20.03 -10.06
C TRP A 10 27.17 20.88 -8.94
N ASN A 11 27.15 22.20 -9.11
CA ASN A 11 26.61 23.12 -8.11
C ASN A 11 25.28 23.73 -8.60
N GLU A 12 24.43 24.14 -7.66
CA GLU A 12 23.39 25.12 -7.94
C GLU A 12 23.66 26.40 -7.13
N LEU A 13 23.48 27.57 -7.75
CA LEU A 13 23.61 28.86 -7.07
C LEU A 13 22.24 29.52 -6.99
N TYR A 14 21.93 30.11 -5.84
CA TYR A 14 20.68 30.84 -5.64
C TYR A 14 20.86 32.33 -5.94
N TYR A 15 20.12 32.83 -6.93
CA TYR A 15 20.05 34.26 -7.29
C TYR A 15 18.64 34.61 -7.75
N GLY A 16 17.70 34.77 -6.81
CA GLY A 16 16.26 34.91 -7.08
C GLY A 16 15.58 33.59 -7.49
N GLU A 17 16.30 32.74 -8.20
CA GLU A 17 15.98 31.34 -8.49
C GLU A 17 17.24 30.46 -8.39
N TRP A 18 17.05 29.14 -8.31
CA TRP A 18 18.15 28.18 -8.30
C TRP A 18 18.68 27.96 -9.71
N LEU A 19 19.93 28.33 -9.96
CA LEU A 19 20.61 28.22 -11.25
C LEU A 19 21.59 27.05 -11.26
N HIS A 20 21.55 26.24 -12.31
CA HIS A 20 22.53 25.17 -12.53
C HIS A 20 23.93 25.77 -12.83
N VAL A 21 24.99 25.27 -12.19
CA VAL A 21 26.37 25.69 -12.44
C VAL A 21 27.32 24.49 -12.44
N ASP A 22 27.88 24.17 -13.61
CA ASP A 22 28.98 23.21 -13.75
C ASP A 22 30.26 23.96 -14.18
N ALA A 23 31.08 24.31 -13.19
CA ALA A 23 32.33 25.02 -13.39
C ALA A 23 33.38 24.21 -14.18
N CYS A 24 33.34 22.87 -14.09
CA CYS A 24 34.26 22.01 -14.84
C CYS A 24 34.00 22.06 -16.35
N ARG A 25 32.74 22.28 -16.75
CA ARG A 25 32.31 22.23 -18.15
C ARG A 25 31.92 23.59 -18.72
N ASN A 26 32.07 24.64 -17.91
CA ASN A 26 31.65 25.99 -18.25
C ASN A 26 30.17 26.05 -18.69
N LEU A 27 29.30 25.37 -17.94
CA LEU A 27 27.86 25.37 -18.18
C LEU A 27 27.14 26.13 -17.07
N ILE A 28 26.42 27.16 -17.45
CA ILE A 28 25.61 27.97 -16.55
C ILE A 28 24.17 27.92 -17.06
N ASP A 29 23.26 27.62 -16.15
CA ASP A 29 21.81 27.54 -16.34
C ASP A 29 21.37 26.63 -17.51
N GLN A 30 21.95 25.44 -17.58
CA GLN A 30 21.65 24.44 -18.60
C GLN A 30 21.31 23.07 -17.99
N PRO A 31 20.31 22.97 -17.10
CA PRO A 31 20.02 21.73 -16.38
C PRO A 31 19.67 20.57 -17.32
N LEU A 32 18.94 20.82 -18.41
CA LEU A 32 18.60 19.79 -19.41
C LEU A 32 19.79 19.33 -20.27
N HIS A 33 20.89 20.08 -20.25
CA HIS A 33 22.11 19.70 -20.98
C HIS A 33 22.92 18.65 -20.21
N VAL A 34 22.83 18.64 -18.88
CA VAL A 34 23.55 17.69 -18.01
C VAL A 34 23.24 16.24 -18.38
N GLU A 35 21.97 15.91 -18.62
CA GLU A 35 21.57 14.56 -19.03
C GLU A 35 22.17 14.15 -20.39
N LYS A 36 22.31 15.11 -21.33
CA LYS A 36 22.92 14.86 -22.65
C LYS A 36 24.42 14.58 -22.56
N LEU A 37 25.11 15.20 -21.61
CA LEU A 37 26.55 14.99 -21.38
C LEU A 37 26.86 13.56 -20.92
N ARG A 38 25.89 12.86 -20.32
CA ARG A 38 26.03 11.46 -19.87
C ARG A 38 25.99 10.44 -21.00
N GLY A 39 25.77 10.88 -22.25
CA GLY A 39 25.67 10.02 -23.42
C GLY A 39 24.24 9.84 -23.92
N ARG A 40 24.10 9.36 -25.17
CA ARG A 40 22.78 9.16 -25.80
C ARG A 40 21.96 8.15 -25.02
N GLY A 41 20.77 8.55 -24.59
CA GLY A 41 19.81 7.67 -23.92
C GLY A 41 20.05 7.47 -22.42
N SER A 42 21.08 8.10 -21.85
CA SER A 42 21.30 8.12 -20.40
C SER A 42 20.19 8.92 -19.72
N LEU A 43 19.52 8.31 -18.74
CA LEU A 43 18.52 8.95 -17.90
C LEU A 43 19.07 9.14 -16.49
N MET A 44 18.69 10.23 -15.83
CA MET A 44 19.13 10.52 -14.46
C MET A 44 17.93 10.45 -13.49
N PRO A 45 17.54 9.22 -13.06
CA PRO A 45 16.39 9.06 -12.19
C PRO A 45 16.60 9.64 -10.81
N PHE A 46 17.82 9.76 -10.30
CA PHE A 46 18.06 10.28 -8.95
C PHE A 46 19.11 11.39 -9.00
N ILE A 47 18.72 12.59 -8.59
CA ILE A 47 19.61 13.75 -8.45
C ILE A 47 19.17 14.47 -7.18
N VAL A 48 20.10 14.57 -6.23
CA VAL A 48 19.84 15.13 -4.91
C VAL A 48 20.73 16.35 -4.73
N ALA A 49 20.12 17.47 -4.34
CA ALA A 49 20.82 18.67 -3.91
C ALA A 49 21.01 18.63 -2.39
N PHE A 50 22.18 19.08 -1.94
CA PHE A 50 22.52 19.25 -0.53
C PHE A 50 22.71 20.74 -0.27
N GLU A 51 21.89 21.31 0.61
CA GLU A 51 22.00 22.72 1.00
C GLU A 51 22.94 22.88 2.20
N GLN A 52 23.43 24.11 2.39
CA GLN A 52 24.31 24.46 3.53
C GLN A 52 23.66 24.21 4.89
N ASN A 53 22.33 24.28 4.97
CA ASN A 53 21.56 24.07 6.21
C ASN A 53 21.35 22.58 6.54
N GLY A 54 21.96 21.66 5.76
CA GLY A 54 21.81 20.21 5.94
C GLY A 54 20.57 19.62 5.26
N ASN A 55 19.80 20.42 4.52
CA ASN A 55 18.63 19.95 3.78
C ASN A 55 19.03 19.17 2.53
N THR A 56 18.19 18.20 2.19
CA THR A 56 18.30 17.32 1.03
C THR A 56 17.05 17.47 0.17
N ILE A 57 17.25 17.76 -1.12
CA ILE A 57 16.15 18.04 -2.05
C ILE A 57 16.32 17.15 -3.29
N ASP A 58 15.27 16.42 -3.66
CA ASP A 58 15.23 15.71 -4.95
C ASP A 58 14.98 16.70 -6.09
N ILE A 59 16.00 16.93 -6.91
CA ILE A 59 15.99 17.86 -8.03
C ILE A 59 15.97 17.14 -9.38
N ALA A 60 15.83 15.81 -9.43
CA ALA A 60 15.95 15.03 -10.68
C ALA A 60 15.00 15.52 -11.77
N LYS A 61 13.80 15.99 -11.39
CA LYS A 61 12.79 16.51 -12.33
C LYS A 61 13.28 17.74 -13.10
N LYS A 62 14.13 18.59 -12.50
CA LYS A 62 14.68 19.81 -13.13
C LYS A 62 15.66 19.49 -14.27
N TYR A 63 16.34 18.34 -14.19
CA TYR A 63 17.40 17.93 -15.11
C TYR A 63 16.97 16.90 -16.14
N ALA A 64 15.79 16.30 -15.96
CA ALA A 64 15.27 15.28 -16.87
C ALA A 64 14.75 15.89 -18.18
N THR A 65 15.31 15.49 -19.32
CA THR A 65 14.78 15.90 -20.64
C THR A 65 13.39 15.32 -20.91
N SER A 66 13.09 14.16 -20.32
CA SER A 66 11.79 13.50 -20.40
C SER A 66 11.43 12.84 -19.08
N TRP A 67 10.79 13.61 -18.18
CA TRP A 67 10.42 13.10 -16.86
C TRP A 67 9.59 11.81 -16.91
N SER A 68 8.67 11.68 -17.86
CA SER A 68 7.86 10.47 -18.03
C SER A 68 8.71 9.21 -18.22
N LYS A 69 9.82 9.30 -18.97
CA LYS A 69 10.74 8.18 -19.18
C LYS A 69 11.60 7.96 -17.93
N THR A 70 12.15 9.03 -17.37
CA THR A 70 12.95 8.99 -16.15
C THR A 70 12.18 8.40 -14.96
N GLN A 71 10.90 8.73 -14.82
CA GLN A 71 10.03 8.25 -13.76
C GLN A 71 9.75 6.74 -13.85
N THR A 72 9.73 6.15 -15.04
CA THR A 72 9.59 4.67 -15.16
C THR A 72 10.78 3.89 -14.59
N LEU A 73 11.93 4.54 -14.42
CA LEU A 73 13.07 3.94 -13.72
C LEU A 73 12.94 4.04 -12.19
N ARG A 74 12.00 4.85 -11.69
CA ARG A 74 11.68 4.99 -10.26
C ARG A 74 10.54 4.09 -9.81
N THR A 75 9.68 3.60 -10.71
CA THR A 75 8.43 2.88 -10.37
C THR A 75 8.60 1.54 -9.65
N ASN A 76 9.81 0.99 -9.56
CA ASN A 76 10.11 -0.20 -8.77
C ASN A 76 10.46 0.11 -7.30
N PHE A 77 10.53 1.39 -6.92
CA PHE A 77 10.83 1.85 -5.57
C PHE A 77 9.56 2.39 -4.91
N ASP A 78 9.43 2.16 -3.61
CA ASP A 78 8.44 2.85 -2.80
C ASP A 78 8.89 4.31 -2.65
N GLU A 79 8.19 5.23 -3.31
CA GLU A 79 8.47 6.67 -3.24
C GLU A 79 8.42 7.18 -1.79
N ASN A 80 7.56 6.59 -0.93
CA ASN A 80 7.49 6.97 0.47
C ASN A 80 8.80 6.63 1.19
N TRP A 81 9.34 5.43 0.95
CA TRP A 81 10.65 5.03 1.48
C TRP A 81 11.78 5.93 0.97
N TYR A 82 11.75 6.32 -0.29
CA TYR A 82 12.78 7.22 -0.85
C TYR A 82 12.73 8.62 -0.24
N THR A 83 11.53 9.17 -0.04
CA THR A 83 11.35 10.45 0.64
C THR A 83 11.75 10.40 2.11
N GLU A 84 11.46 9.29 2.79
CA GLU A 84 11.84 9.05 4.18
C GLU A 84 13.36 8.88 4.33
N LEU A 85 13.99 8.08 3.46
CA LEU A 85 15.45 7.85 3.43
C LEU A 85 16.22 9.15 3.28
N LEU A 86 15.76 10.03 2.39
CA LEU A 86 16.44 11.29 2.15
C LEU A 86 16.11 12.34 3.23
N GLY A 87 15.09 12.15 4.07
CA GLY A 87 14.61 13.20 4.96
C GLY A 87 14.00 14.40 4.22
N VAL A 88 13.57 14.20 2.97
CA VAL A 88 13.01 15.23 2.10
C VAL A 88 11.73 15.76 2.77
N GLY A 89 11.74 17.04 3.16
CA GLY A 89 10.61 17.71 3.81
C GLY A 89 10.72 17.89 5.33
N GLN A 90 11.86 17.60 5.97
CA GLN A 90 12.06 17.89 7.41
C GLN A 90 12.39 19.35 7.74
N SER A 91 12.61 20.21 6.74
CA SER A 91 12.70 21.67 6.94
C SER A 91 11.66 22.37 6.06
N ALA A 92 10.96 23.32 6.68
CA ALA A 92 9.85 24.07 6.12
C ALA A 92 10.23 24.92 4.90
N SER A 93 10.23 24.32 3.73
CA SER A 93 9.88 24.98 2.47
C SER A 93 9.33 23.88 1.58
N MET A 94 8.07 24.03 1.20
CA MET A 94 7.32 23.11 0.35
C MET A 94 8.23 22.49 -0.73
N PRO A 95 8.13 21.19 -1.05
CA PRO A 95 8.68 20.71 -2.30
C PRO A 95 8.16 21.68 -3.35
N ILE A 96 9.05 22.41 -4.03
CA ILE A 96 8.63 23.37 -5.03
C ILE A 96 7.84 22.53 -6.02
N GLU A 97 6.51 22.63 -5.97
CA GLU A 97 5.64 22.11 -7.02
C GLU A 97 5.93 23.01 -8.21
N ILE A 98 7.07 22.76 -8.87
CA ILE A 98 7.28 23.27 -10.19
C ILE A 98 6.29 22.45 -11.03
N ASP A 99 5.09 23.01 -11.17
CA ASP A 99 4.13 22.71 -12.23
C ASP A 99 4.79 23.20 -13.53
N ILE A 100 5.97 22.64 -13.86
CA ILE A 100 6.58 22.75 -15.17
C ILE A 100 5.52 22.11 -16.05
N LYS A 101 4.73 22.96 -16.71
CA LYS A 101 3.84 22.55 -17.78
C LYS A 101 4.74 21.88 -18.79
N ALA A 102 4.76 20.55 -18.76
CA ALA A 102 5.48 19.79 -19.74
C ALA A 102 4.97 20.25 -21.12
N PRO A 103 5.83 20.30 -22.14
CA PRO A 103 5.39 20.68 -23.46
C PRO A 103 4.27 19.74 -23.91
N MET A 104 3.25 20.30 -24.56
CA MET A 104 2.12 19.53 -25.05
C MET A 104 2.62 18.48 -26.05
N PRO A 105 2.30 17.18 -25.85
CA PRO A 105 2.76 16.14 -26.75
C PRO A 105 2.34 16.39 -28.20
N THR A 106 3.25 16.08 -29.14
CA THR A 106 3.03 16.32 -30.57
C THR A 106 2.44 15.11 -31.29
N THR A 107 2.43 13.94 -30.64
CA THR A 107 1.84 12.70 -31.18
C THR A 107 0.84 12.08 -30.21
N THR A 108 -0.13 11.36 -30.76
CA THR A 108 -1.16 10.66 -29.98
C THR A 108 -0.59 9.63 -29.02
N GLU A 109 0.49 8.94 -29.40
CA GLU A 109 1.12 7.90 -28.57
C GLU A 109 1.79 8.46 -27.33
N GLN A 110 2.40 9.63 -27.44
CA GLN A 110 3.05 10.29 -26.30
C GLN A 110 2.04 10.61 -25.19
N PHE A 111 0.78 10.90 -25.51
CA PHE A 111 -0.28 11.13 -24.51
C PHE A 111 -0.61 9.90 -23.65
N LYS A 112 -0.34 8.66 -24.11
CA LYS A 112 -0.70 7.45 -23.35
C LYS A 112 -0.01 7.40 -21.98
N ASN A 113 1.30 7.68 -21.97
CA ASN A 113 2.14 7.62 -20.78
C ASN A 113 2.64 9.02 -20.34
N HIS A 114 1.99 10.09 -20.82
CA HIS A 114 2.36 11.43 -20.41
C HIS A 114 1.92 11.69 -18.95
N PRO A 115 2.77 12.31 -18.10
CA PRO A 115 2.49 12.49 -16.68
C PRO A 115 1.43 13.56 -16.42
N GLN A 116 1.32 14.59 -17.27
CA GLN A 116 0.45 15.74 -17.02
C GLN A 116 -0.80 15.78 -17.91
N TYR A 117 -0.78 15.13 -19.07
CA TYR A 117 -1.83 15.29 -20.09
C TYR A 117 -2.30 13.94 -20.57
N CYS A 118 -3.57 13.87 -20.95
CA CYS A 118 -4.14 12.68 -21.54
C CYS A 118 -5.26 13.05 -22.51
N LEU A 119 -5.51 12.15 -23.45
CA LEU A 119 -6.68 12.21 -24.31
C LEU A 119 -7.79 11.38 -23.70
N GLU A 120 -9.04 11.80 -23.88
CA GLU A 120 -10.18 11.08 -23.36
C GLU A 120 -10.26 9.63 -23.86
N LYS A 121 -9.98 9.38 -25.15
CA LYS A 121 -10.01 8.04 -25.73
C LYS A 121 -9.00 7.06 -25.10
N GLN A 122 -8.04 7.57 -24.31
CA GLN A 122 -6.96 6.80 -23.71
C GLN A 122 -7.17 6.52 -22.22
N ILE A 123 -8.23 7.05 -21.60
CA ILE A 123 -8.53 6.75 -20.19
C ILE A 123 -9.10 5.34 -20.05
N GLY A 124 -8.78 4.68 -18.95
CA GLY A 124 -9.19 3.31 -18.68
C GLY A 124 -10.70 3.15 -18.51
N VAL A 125 -11.18 1.90 -18.63
CA VAL A 125 -12.62 1.60 -18.49
C VAL A 125 -13.14 1.93 -17.08
N PHE A 126 -12.31 1.80 -16.04
CA PHE A 126 -12.62 2.16 -14.65
C PHE A 126 -12.16 3.57 -14.27
N GLN A 127 -11.95 4.45 -15.25
CA GLN A 127 -11.54 5.83 -15.03
C GLN A 127 -12.54 6.80 -15.63
N TYR A 128 -12.52 8.03 -15.10
CA TYR A 128 -13.35 9.13 -15.57
C TYR A 128 -12.62 10.47 -15.38
N LEU A 129 -12.99 11.46 -16.17
CA LEU A 129 -12.41 12.81 -16.12
C LEU A 129 -13.28 13.72 -15.24
N TYR A 130 -12.77 14.11 -14.08
CA TYR A 130 -13.44 15.03 -13.16
C TYR A 130 -12.46 16.03 -12.49
N PRO A 131 -12.72 17.34 -12.56
CA PRO A 131 -13.72 17.98 -13.42
C PRO A 131 -13.35 17.83 -14.90
N ARG A 132 -14.36 17.81 -15.77
CA ARG A 132 -14.17 17.62 -17.21
C ARG A 132 -13.78 18.91 -17.92
N LYS A 133 -12.66 19.50 -17.49
CA LYS A 133 -12.11 20.76 -18.00
C LYS A 133 -10.94 20.49 -18.95
N ALA A 134 -11.10 20.88 -20.21
CA ALA A 134 -10.02 20.80 -21.19
C ALA A 134 -8.94 21.84 -20.89
N VAL A 135 -7.67 21.43 -21.01
CA VAL A 135 -6.49 22.28 -20.82
C VAL A 135 -6.00 22.85 -22.15
N GLY A 136 -6.32 22.19 -23.26
CA GLY A 136 -5.98 22.65 -24.60
C GLY A 136 -6.55 21.73 -25.69
N LEU A 137 -6.14 21.97 -26.93
CA LEU A 137 -6.54 21.19 -28.09
C LEU A 137 -5.30 20.58 -28.76
N PHE A 138 -5.38 19.30 -29.11
CA PHE A 138 -4.39 18.60 -29.92
C PHE A 138 -5.07 18.12 -31.20
N LYS A 139 -4.73 18.73 -32.36
CA LYS A 139 -5.36 18.42 -33.66
C LYS A 139 -6.90 18.45 -33.59
N GLY A 140 -7.45 19.44 -32.90
CA GLY A 140 -8.90 19.60 -32.67
C GLY A 140 -9.50 18.69 -31.58
N ILE A 141 -8.72 17.79 -30.98
CA ILE A 141 -9.17 16.90 -29.90
C ILE A 141 -8.89 17.56 -28.54
N PRO A 142 -9.87 17.61 -27.61
CA PRO A 142 -9.63 18.15 -26.28
C PRO A 142 -8.62 17.31 -25.50
N VAL A 143 -7.68 18.01 -24.88
CA VAL A 143 -6.67 17.44 -23.99
C VAL A 143 -7.01 17.79 -22.55
N PHE A 144 -6.92 16.80 -21.68
CA PHE A 144 -7.25 16.93 -20.27
C PHE A 144 -6.01 16.76 -19.40
N SER A 145 -6.02 17.44 -18.25
CA SER A 145 -5.03 17.19 -17.20
C SER A 145 -5.18 15.76 -16.68
N ARG A 146 -4.06 15.04 -16.58
CA ARG A 146 -4.06 13.70 -15.98
C ARG A 146 -4.38 13.74 -14.47
N LYS A 147 -4.19 14.89 -13.80
CA LYS A 147 -4.68 15.13 -12.43
C LYS A 147 -6.21 15.02 -12.32
N HIS A 148 -6.96 15.22 -13.43
CA HIS A 148 -8.42 15.05 -13.46
C HIS A 148 -8.84 13.61 -13.79
N VAL A 149 -7.92 12.70 -14.09
CA VAL A 149 -8.25 11.29 -14.31
C VAL A 149 -8.46 10.63 -12.97
N GLN A 150 -9.72 10.39 -12.64
CA GLN A 150 -10.13 9.79 -11.39
C GLN A 150 -10.47 8.32 -11.56
N ILE A 151 -10.17 7.54 -10.53
CA ILE A 151 -10.50 6.11 -10.50
C ILE A 151 -11.94 5.96 -10.02
N LEU A 152 -12.73 5.25 -10.81
CA LEU A 152 -14.08 4.87 -10.44
C LEU A 152 -14.10 3.52 -9.73
N ARG A 153 -14.99 3.37 -8.75
CA ARG A 153 -15.14 2.15 -7.95
C ARG A 153 -16.61 1.83 -7.71
N THR A 154 -16.91 0.56 -7.43
CA THR A 154 -18.27 0.17 -7.00
C THR A 154 -18.56 0.67 -5.58
N LYS A 155 -19.84 0.73 -5.17
CA LYS A 155 -20.23 1.07 -3.78
C LYS A 155 -19.44 0.24 -2.75
N HIS A 156 -19.36 -1.08 -2.98
CA HIS A 156 -18.60 -2.01 -2.12
C HIS A 156 -17.10 -1.66 -2.05
N GLN A 157 -16.48 -1.34 -3.18
CA GLN A 157 -15.07 -0.97 -3.21
C GLN A 157 -14.79 0.39 -2.54
N TRP A 158 -15.73 1.33 -2.59
CA TRP A 158 -15.64 2.57 -1.81
C TRP A 158 -15.78 2.31 -0.31
N ARG A 159 -16.69 1.41 0.10
CA ARG A 159 -16.85 1.01 1.51
C ARG A 159 -15.54 0.51 2.10
N ARG A 160 -14.80 -0.31 1.35
CA ARG A 160 -13.46 -0.80 1.74
C ARG A 160 -12.38 0.28 1.85
N LYS A 161 -12.65 1.47 1.33
CA LYS A 161 -11.79 2.66 1.47
C LYS A 161 -12.29 3.62 2.54
N GLY A 162 -13.22 3.19 3.39
CA GLY A 162 -13.82 4.04 4.42
C GLY A 162 -14.71 5.15 3.84
N ARG A 163 -15.35 4.91 2.69
CA ARG A 163 -16.26 5.87 2.05
C ARG A 163 -17.57 5.23 1.63
N ILE A 164 -18.65 5.99 1.67
CA ILE A 164 -19.97 5.56 1.19
C ILE A 164 -20.44 6.48 0.07
N VAL A 165 -21.04 5.90 -0.96
CA VAL A 165 -21.67 6.66 -2.04
C VAL A 165 -22.96 7.27 -1.50
N GLN A 166 -23.16 8.57 -1.70
CA GLN A 166 -24.37 9.26 -1.27
C GLN A 166 -25.61 8.67 -1.95
N GLU A 167 -26.74 8.60 -1.24
CA GLU A 167 -27.92 7.85 -1.71
C GLU A 167 -28.52 8.41 -3.01
N GLN A 168 -28.43 9.73 -3.20
CA GLN A 168 -28.99 10.44 -4.36
C GLN A 168 -28.07 10.43 -5.60
N GLU A 169 -26.84 9.93 -5.48
CA GLU A 169 -25.86 9.95 -6.56
C GLU A 169 -26.09 8.81 -7.56
N GLU A 170 -26.18 9.15 -8.84
CA GLU A 170 -26.26 8.18 -9.94
C GLU A 170 -24.87 7.69 -10.37
N PRO A 171 -24.74 6.44 -10.84
CA PRO A 171 -23.44 5.94 -11.28
C PRO A 171 -22.97 6.64 -12.55
N ILE A 172 -21.76 7.22 -12.48
CA ILE A 172 -21.10 7.90 -13.61
C ILE A 172 -20.86 6.95 -14.79
N LYS A 173 -20.62 5.66 -14.49
CA LYS A 173 -20.37 4.66 -15.52
C LYS A 173 -20.97 3.33 -15.14
N ARG A 174 -21.61 2.68 -16.12
CA ARG A 174 -22.10 1.30 -16.02
C ARG A 174 -21.34 0.43 -17.01
N ILE A 175 -20.75 -0.67 -16.53
CA ILE A 175 -19.95 -1.58 -17.37
C ILE A 175 -20.53 -2.99 -17.29
N ALA A 176 -20.68 -3.70 -18.40
CA ALA A 176 -21.11 -5.09 -18.40
C ALA A 176 -20.14 -6.00 -17.60
N ARG A 177 -20.69 -6.91 -16.80
CA ARG A 177 -19.90 -7.94 -16.11
C ARG A 177 -19.30 -8.92 -17.13
N LYS A 178 -18.08 -9.41 -16.85
CA LYS A 178 -17.29 -10.27 -17.76
C LYS A 178 -18.02 -11.55 -18.19
N GLN A 179 -18.89 -12.09 -17.34
CA GLN A 179 -19.66 -13.32 -17.57
C GLN A 179 -20.85 -13.15 -18.54
N ASN A 180 -21.27 -11.93 -18.86
CA ASN A 180 -22.48 -11.65 -19.67
C ASN A 180 -22.20 -10.69 -20.84
N ARG A 181 -21.08 -10.86 -21.55
CA ARG A 181 -20.72 -10.01 -22.70
C ARG A 181 -21.54 -10.28 -23.98
N ASN A 182 -22.29 -11.38 -24.03
CA ASN A 182 -22.97 -11.84 -25.25
C ASN A 182 -24.38 -11.27 -25.45
N VAL A 183 -24.89 -10.45 -24.52
CA VAL A 183 -26.21 -9.79 -24.64
C VAL A 183 -26.02 -8.27 -24.69
N PHE A 184 -26.45 -7.65 -25.79
CA PHE A 184 -26.38 -6.20 -25.98
C PHE A 184 -27.77 -5.63 -26.31
N PRO A 185 -28.27 -4.62 -25.58
CA PRO A 185 -27.65 -3.98 -24.41
C PRO A 185 -27.69 -4.91 -23.17
N PRO A 186 -26.66 -4.85 -22.30
CA PRO A 186 -26.68 -5.62 -21.06
C PRO A 186 -27.81 -5.14 -20.15
N ARG A 187 -28.60 -6.08 -19.61
CA ARG A 187 -29.61 -5.77 -18.58
C ARG A 187 -28.94 -5.06 -17.39
N LEU A 188 -29.67 -4.15 -16.75
CA LEU A 188 -29.16 -3.33 -15.63
C LEU A 188 -28.49 -4.18 -14.53
N GLU A 189 -29.09 -5.33 -14.20
CA GLU A 189 -28.61 -6.32 -13.22
C GLU A 189 -27.23 -6.91 -13.58
N ASN A 190 -26.90 -6.95 -14.88
CA ASN A 190 -25.63 -7.46 -15.39
C ASN A 190 -24.55 -6.39 -15.55
N THR A 191 -24.79 -5.19 -15.04
CA THR A 191 -23.82 -4.08 -15.07
C THR A 191 -23.20 -3.82 -13.70
N LEU A 192 -21.95 -3.38 -13.71
CA LEU A 192 -21.24 -2.81 -12.57
C LEU A 192 -21.47 -1.30 -12.60
N SER A 193 -22.14 -0.81 -11.57
CA SER A 193 -22.32 0.62 -11.33
C SER A 193 -21.07 1.18 -10.64
N LEU A 194 -20.46 2.19 -11.27
CA LEU A 194 -19.22 2.79 -10.82
C LEU A 194 -19.41 4.27 -10.47
N PHE A 195 -18.74 4.68 -9.40
CA PHE A 195 -18.83 6.00 -8.79
C PHE A 195 -17.46 6.61 -8.60
N GLY A 196 -17.37 7.93 -8.70
CA GLY A 196 -16.17 8.70 -8.39
C GLY A 196 -16.06 9.04 -6.90
N GLN A 197 -14.87 9.47 -6.45
CA GLN A 197 -14.68 9.88 -5.06
C GLN A 197 -15.53 11.09 -4.68
N TRP A 198 -15.80 12.00 -5.61
CA TRP A 198 -16.62 13.19 -5.39
C TRP A 198 -18.09 12.87 -5.10
N GLN A 199 -18.55 11.66 -5.42
CA GLN A 199 -19.91 11.17 -5.13
C GLN A 199 -20.00 10.43 -3.79
N THR A 200 -18.93 10.51 -2.99
CA THR A 200 -18.81 9.74 -1.75
C THR A 200 -18.48 10.64 -0.58
N ILE A 201 -19.00 10.30 0.59
CA ILE A 201 -18.64 10.88 1.87
C ILE A 201 -17.80 9.89 2.67
N VAL A 202 -17.10 10.40 3.69
CA VAL A 202 -16.38 9.54 4.64
C VAL A 202 -17.41 8.68 5.37
N TYR A 203 -17.11 7.39 5.50
CA TYR A 203 -17.95 6.50 6.28
C TYR A 203 -17.76 6.79 7.77
N GLU A 204 -18.86 6.95 8.48
CA GLU A 204 -18.89 7.04 9.93
C GLU A 204 -19.44 5.72 10.49
N PRO A 205 -18.69 5.06 11.39
CA PRO A 205 -19.12 3.80 11.97
C PRO A 205 -20.27 4.04 12.96
N PRO A 206 -21.24 3.12 13.08
CA PRO A 206 -22.30 3.23 14.05
C PRO A 206 -21.74 3.22 15.48
N ALA A 207 -22.42 3.91 16.40
CA ALA A 207 -22.14 3.78 17.82
C ALA A 207 -22.64 2.44 18.37
N LEU A 208 -22.00 1.95 19.43
CA LEU A 208 -22.51 0.81 20.19
C LEU A 208 -23.84 1.17 20.86
N ILE A 209 -24.83 0.28 20.74
CA ILE A 209 -26.14 0.39 21.40
C ILE A 209 -26.11 -0.59 22.57
N ASP A 210 -26.28 -0.10 23.81
CA ASP A 210 -26.25 -0.89 25.04
C ASP A 210 -24.99 -1.77 25.21
N GLY A 211 -23.86 -1.33 24.65
CA GLY A 211 -22.60 -2.08 24.68
C GLY A 211 -22.56 -3.29 23.73
N ILE A 212 -23.57 -3.47 22.88
CA ILE A 212 -23.65 -4.57 21.90
C ILE A 212 -22.93 -4.19 20.61
N ILE A 213 -22.07 -5.08 20.13
CA ILE A 213 -21.31 -4.87 18.90
C ILE A 213 -22.19 -5.12 17.67
N PRO A 214 -22.26 -4.19 16.70
CA PRO A 214 -23.01 -4.40 15.47
C PRO A 214 -22.36 -5.51 14.63
N LYS A 215 -23.14 -6.55 14.34
CA LYS A 215 -22.72 -7.73 13.56
C LYS A 215 -23.49 -7.79 12.25
N ASN A 216 -22.83 -8.24 11.19
CA ASN A 216 -23.47 -8.58 9.93
C ASN A 216 -24.26 -9.90 10.02
N GLU A 217 -24.91 -10.30 8.94
CA GLU A 217 -25.68 -11.57 8.84
C GLU A 217 -24.84 -12.82 9.15
N HIS A 218 -23.51 -12.72 9.03
CA HIS A 218 -22.57 -13.79 9.36
C HIS A 218 -22.06 -13.75 10.80
N GLY A 219 -22.55 -12.83 11.63
CA GLY A 219 -22.13 -12.68 13.03
C GLY A 219 -20.78 -11.97 13.21
N ASN A 220 -20.23 -11.37 12.16
CA ASN A 220 -18.91 -10.72 12.15
C ASN A 220 -19.04 -9.21 11.92
N ILE A 221 -17.96 -8.47 12.14
CA ILE A 221 -17.86 -7.06 11.75
C ILE A 221 -16.76 -6.89 10.70
N GLU A 222 -17.05 -6.14 9.63
CA GLU A 222 -16.06 -5.84 8.60
C GLU A 222 -15.26 -4.59 8.97
N ILE A 223 -13.94 -4.70 9.07
CA ILE A 223 -13.03 -3.60 9.40
C ILE A 223 -12.04 -3.46 8.27
N TRP A 224 -12.33 -2.55 7.33
CA TRP A 224 -11.48 -2.31 6.16
C TRP A 224 -10.41 -1.24 6.43
N THR A 225 -10.73 -0.33 7.32
CA THR A 225 -9.93 0.82 7.76
C THR A 225 -10.04 0.95 9.28
N PRO A 226 -9.08 1.61 9.96
CA PRO A 226 -9.20 1.88 11.39
C PRO A 226 -10.49 2.62 11.79
N ASN A 227 -11.04 3.42 10.87
CA ASN A 227 -12.28 4.17 11.07
C ASN A 227 -13.55 3.31 10.95
N ASP A 228 -13.45 2.01 10.66
CA ASP A 228 -14.61 1.12 10.62
C ASP A 228 -14.98 0.57 12.00
N VAL A 229 -14.15 0.81 13.02
CA VAL A 229 -14.44 0.39 14.39
C VAL A 229 -15.61 1.23 14.93
N PRO A 230 -16.68 0.60 15.45
CA PRO A 230 -17.80 1.30 16.08
C PRO A 230 -17.37 2.29 17.15
N ILE A 231 -18.10 3.40 17.26
CA ILE A 231 -17.84 4.39 18.32
C ILE A 231 -18.10 3.73 19.68
N GLY A 232 -17.10 3.77 20.58
CA GLY A 232 -17.11 3.07 21.87
C GLY A 232 -16.64 1.62 21.81
N GLY A 233 -16.28 1.12 20.62
CA GLY A 233 -15.63 -0.17 20.41
C GLY A 233 -14.12 -0.06 20.25
N VAL A 234 -13.43 -1.17 20.49
CA VAL A 234 -11.98 -1.31 20.27
C VAL A 234 -11.68 -2.59 19.50
N HIS A 235 -10.74 -2.53 18.55
CA HIS A 235 -10.29 -3.67 17.76
C HIS A 235 -9.06 -4.31 18.41
N ILE A 236 -9.24 -5.46 19.06
CA ILE A 236 -8.17 -6.21 19.73
C ILE A 236 -7.62 -7.28 18.76
N ARG A 237 -6.40 -7.07 18.29
CA ARG A 237 -5.69 -7.94 17.32
C ARG A 237 -4.81 -8.98 18.00
N LEU A 238 -5.43 -9.89 18.73
CA LEU A 238 -4.73 -10.97 19.44
C LEU A 238 -5.15 -12.34 18.92
N THR A 239 -4.20 -13.28 18.87
CA THR A 239 -4.53 -14.66 18.46
C THR A 239 -5.38 -15.35 19.52
N ARG A 240 -6.31 -16.22 19.12
CA ARG A 240 -7.19 -16.99 20.04
C ARG A 240 -8.06 -16.14 20.99
N VAL A 241 -8.10 -14.81 20.83
CA VAL A 241 -8.83 -13.88 21.70
C VAL A 241 -10.35 -14.13 21.73
N GLN A 242 -10.91 -14.71 20.67
CA GLN A 242 -12.33 -15.12 20.65
C GLN A 242 -12.66 -16.12 21.76
N LYS A 243 -11.73 -17.01 22.13
CA LYS A 243 -11.95 -17.96 23.22
C LYS A 243 -12.02 -17.24 24.56
N VAL A 244 -11.11 -16.28 24.78
CA VAL A 244 -11.04 -15.46 25.99
C VAL A 244 -12.33 -14.66 26.16
N ALA A 245 -12.78 -13.96 25.12
CA ALA A 245 -14.03 -13.18 25.17
C ALA A 245 -15.25 -14.07 25.46
N LYS A 246 -15.29 -15.27 24.86
CA LYS A 246 -16.36 -16.25 25.07
C LYS A 246 -16.36 -16.81 26.50
N GLU A 247 -15.19 -17.10 27.07
CA GLU A 247 -15.04 -17.60 28.45
C GLU A 247 -15.45 -16.54 29.49
N LEU A 248 -15.19 -15.26 29.19
CA LEU A 248 -15.60 -14.13 30.03
C LEU A 248 -17.08 -13.74 29.87
N GLY A 249 -17.79 -14.31 28.89
CA GLY A 249 -19.19 -13.96 28.61
C GLY A 249 -19.38 -12.53 28.07
N ILE A 250 -18.35 -11.94 27.47
CA ILE A 250 -18.37 -10.57 26.93
C ILE A 250 -18.89 -10.58 25.49
N ASP A 251 -19.74 -9.62 25.13
CA ASP A 251 -20.17 -9.47 23.73
C ASP A 251 -19.01 -9.04 22.84
N TYR A 252 -18.82 -9.75 21.74
CA TYR A 252 -17.76 -9.48 20.77
C TYR A 252 -18.22 -9.80 19.35
N ALA A 253 -17.55 -9.19 18.37
CA ALA A 253 -17.66 -9.57 16.96
C ALA A 253 -16.28 -9.93 16.39
N PRO A 254 -16.13 -11.06 15.69
CA PRO A 254 -14.91 -11.34 14.93
C PRO A 254 -14.69 -10.27 13.86
N ALA A 255 -13.46 -9.74 13.80
CA ALA A 255 -13.11 -8.67 12.89
C ALA A 255 -12.60 -9.23 11.55
N VAL A 256 -13.40 -9.08 10.49
CA VAL A 256 -13.00 -9.44 9.12
C VAL A 256 -12.25 -8.27 8.51
N VAL A 257 -10.96 -8.45 8.25
CA VAL A 257 -10.07 -7.41 7.69
C VAL A 257 -9.72 -7.63 6.22
N GLY A 258 -10.07 -8.79 5.67
CA GLY A 258 -9.63 -9.21 4.36
C GLY A 258 -10.34 -10.45 3.84
N PHE A 259 -10.00 -10.81 2.60
CA PHE A 259 -10.35 -12.09 2.01
C PHE A 259 -9.11 -12.67 1.34
N GLU A 260 -8.88 -13.96 1.55
CA GLU A 260 -7.77 -14.72 0.95
C GLU A 260 -8.31 -15.89 0.14
N VAL A 261 -7.58 -16.29 -0.90
CA VAL A 261 -7.93 -17.47 -1.69
C VAL A 261 -7.25 -18.69 -1.08
N LYS A 262 -8.02 -19.57 -0.44
CA LYS A 262 -7.54 -20.85 0.09
C LYS A 262 -8.23 -22.01 -0.62
N GLY A 263 -7.44 -22.88 -1.26
CA GLY A 263 -7.98 -24.02 -2.01
C GLY A 263 -8.95 -23.63 -3.13
N GLY A 264 -8.73 -22.48 -3.78
CA GLY A 264 -9.59 -21.96 -4.85
C GLY A 264 -10.90 -21.32 -4.37
N ARG A 265 -11.13 -21.21 -3.05
CA ARG A 265 -12.29 -20.51 -2.47
C ARG A 265 -11.84 -19.22 -1.79
N ASN A 266 -12.66 -18.17 -1.88
CA ASN A 266 -12.46 -16.94 -1.11
C ASN A 266 -12.91 -17.16 0.33
N VAL A 267 -11.99 -17.00 1.28
CA VAL A 267 -12.23 -17.16 2.72
C VAL A 267 -11.96 -15.83 3.43
N ALA A 268 -12.82 -15.46 4.38
CA ALA A 268 -12.63 -14.26 5.18
C ALA A 268 -11.41 -14.39 6.10
N VAL A 269 -10.55 -13.37 6.09
CA VAL A 269 -9.41 -13.25 7.00
C VAL A 269 -9.91 -12.56 8.25
N ILE A 270 -9.95 -13.31 9.35
CA ILE A 270 -10.32 -12.81 10.67
C ILE A 270 -9.06 -12.42 11.43
N ASP A 271 -8.99 -11.17 11.85
CA ASP A 271 -7.90 -10.63 12.65
C ASP A 271 -8.44 -10.11 13.98
N GLY A 272 -8.41 -10.95 15.01
CA GLY A 272 -8.88 -10.56 16.35
C GLY A 272 -10.39 -10.38 16.47
N ILE A 273 -10.80 -9.49 17.38
CA ILE A 273 -12.21 -9.19 17.72
C ILE A 273 -12.43 -7.69 17.96
N VAL A 274 -13.67 -7.25 17.82
CA VAL A 274 -14.16 -5.97 18.35
C VAL A 274 -14.97 -6.21 19.60
N VAL A 275 -14.72 -5.40 20.63
CA VAL A 275 -15.41 -5.40 21.92
C VAL A 275 -15.67 -3.97 22.37
N ALA A 276 -16.54 -3.78 23.36
CA ALA A 276 -16.72 -2.46 23.96
C ALA A 276 -15.43 -2.04 24.68
N GLN A 277 -15.09 -0.75 24.59
CA GLN A 277 -13.82 -0.19 25.08
C GLN A 277 -13.55 -0.50 26.56
N HIS A 278 -14.58 -0.50 27.39
CA HIS A 278 -14.48 -0.77 28.83
C HIS A 278 -14.00 -2.20 29.16
N PHE A 279 -14.12 -3.15 28.22
CA PHE A 279 -13.66 -4.53 28.39
C PHE A 279 -12.25 -4.78 27.86
N GLU A 280 -11.59 -3.77 27.30
CA GLU A 280 -10.29 -3.92 26.67
C GLU A 280 -9.24 -4.51 27.62
N THR A 281 -9.09 -3.89 28.79
CA THR A 281 -8.10 -4.28 29.80
C THR A 281 -8.36 -5.69 30.31
N MET A 282 -9.63 -6.00 30.63
CA MET A 282 -10.03 -7.32 31.10
C MET A 282 -9.70 -8.43 30.10
N ILE A 283 -9.92 -8.19 28.80
CA ILE A 283 -9.59 -9.16 27.76
C ILE A 283 -8.08 -9.31 27.57
N GLN A 284 -7.33 -8.21 27.62
CA GLN A 284 -5.87 -8.25 27.51
C GLN A 284 -5.24 -9.04 28.67
N ASP A 285 -5.70 -8.80 29.90
CA ASP A 285 -5.21 -9.49 31.09
C ASP A 285 -5.53 -10.99 31.04
N ALA A 286 -6.78 -11.35 30.73
CA ALA A 286 -7.19 -12.74 30.59
C ALA A 286 -6.47 -13.45 29.43
N HIS A 287 -6.19 -12.74 28.33
CA HIS A 287 -5.39 -13.26 27.22
C HIS A 287 -3.94 -13.53 27.64
N ALA A 288 -3.33 -12.61 28.40
CA ALA A 288 -1.98 -12.79 28.91
C ALA A 288 -1.88 -14.03 29.82
N THR A 289 -2.86 -14.25 30.70
CA THR A 289 -2.93 -15.47 31.52
C THR A 289 -3.07 -16.73 30.66
N MET A 290 -3.95 -16.72 29.65
CA MET A 290 -4.12 -17.85 28.74
C MET A 290 -2.82 -18.19 27.98
N GLU A 291 -2.09 -17.19 27.49
CA GLU A 291 -0.83 -17.41 26.79
C GLU A 291 0.26 -17.97 27.72
N GLN A 292 0.35 -17.48 28.96
CA GLN A 292 1.27 -18.04 29.97
C GLN A 292 0.98 -19.52 30.24
N ASP A 293 -0.28 -19.87 30.44
CA ASP A 293 -0.76 -21.24 30.61
C ASP A 293 -0.36 -22.15 29.43
N LEU A 294 -0.48 -21.64 28.21
CA LEU A 294 -0.13 -22.36 26.99
C LEU A 294 1.37 -22.59 26.89
N ILE A 295 2.18 -21.59 27.23
CA ILE A 295 3.64 -21.69 27.29
C ILE A 295 4.04 -22.75 28.33
N GLU A 296 3.49 -22.71 29.53
CA GLU A 296 3.82 -23.68 30.58
C GLU A 296 3.43 -25.10 30.17
N LYS A 297 2.22 -25.29 29.63
CA LYS A 297 1.77 -26.59 29.09
C LYS A 297 2.69 -27.08 27.97
N ALA A 298 3.17 -26.21 27.09
CA ALA A 298 4.11 -26.57 26.03
C ALA A 298 5.48 -26.97 26.59
N ILE A 299 6.02 -26.23 27.56
CA ILE A 299 7.27 -26.57 28.25
C ILE A 299 7.15 -27.93 28.93
N LYS A 300 6.05 -28.18 29.64
CA LYS A 300 5.80 -29.46 30.32
C LYS A 300 5.74 -30.62 29.34
N ARG A 301 5.03 -30.47 28.21
CA ARG A 301 4.98 -31.49 27.15
C ARG A 301 6.37 -31.74 26.54
N ASN A 302 7.11 -30.69 26.24
CA ASN A 302 8.46 -30.81 25.69
C ASN A 302 9.41 -31.52 26.65
N ARG A 303 9.36 -31.20 27.95
CA ARG A 303 10.13 -31.92 28.99
C ARG A 303 9.79 -33.41 29.01
N GLN A 304 8.50 -33.77 28.96
CA GLN A 304 8.08 -35.18 28.91
C GLN A 304 8.60 -35.91 27.66
N ILE A 305 8.56 -35.26 26.50
CA ILE A 305 9.10 -35.81 25.25
C ILE A 305 10.61 -36.04 25.36
N ILE A 306 11.35 -35.07 25.91
CA ILE A 306 12.81 -35.15 26.11
C ILE A 306 13.13 -36.32 27.04
N ILE A 307 12.47 -36.42 28.19
CA ILE A 307 12.68 -37.51 29.15
C ILE A 307 12.42 -38.87 28.50
N LYS A 308 11.31 -39.02 27.75
CA LYS A 308 10.97 -40.27 27.06
C LYS A 308 12.01 -40.64 25.98
N ARG A 309 12.55 -39.65 25.26
CA ARG A 309 13.61 -39.89 24.26
C ARG A 309 14.91 -40.34 24.92
N TRP A 310 15.30 -39.67 26.01
CA TRP A 310 16.50 -40.05 26.78
C TRP A 310 16.37 -41.42 27.42
N SER A 311 15.21 -41.76 28.00
CA SER A 311 14.99 -43.07 28.60
C SER A 311 15.12 -44.18 27.55
N MET A 312 14.53 -44.01 26.36
CA MET A 312 14.68 -44.96 25.26
C MET A 312 16.13 -45.08 24.77
N MET A 313 16.85 -43.96 24.68
CA MET A 313 18.26 -43.97 24.27
C MET A 313 19.13 -44.73 25.27
N VAL A 314 18.99 -44.43 26.57
CA VAL A 314 19.74 -45.10 27.64
C VAL A 314 19.40 -46.60 27.68
N GLN A 315 18.12 -46.97 27.59
CA GLN A 315 17.72 -48.38 27.51
C GLN A 315 18.38 -49.11 26.33
N LYS A 316 18.43 -48.50 25.14
CA LYS A 316 19.10 -49.10 23.97
C LYS A 316 20.61 -49.21 24.16
N LEU A 317 21.26 -48.24 24.79
CA LEU A 317 22.70 -48.29 25.09
C LEU A 317 23.02 -49.40 26.11
N LEU A 318 22.22 -49.51 27.18
CA LEU A 318 22.37 -50.57 28.17
C LEU A 318 22.13 -51.95 27.55
N LEU A 319 21.10 -52.10 26.71
CA LEU A 319 20.83 -53.34 25.97
C LEU A 319 22.02 -53.72 25.08
N ARG A 320 22.57 -52.75 24.34
CA ARG A 320 23.74 -52.98 23.47
C ARG A 320 24.97 -53.40 24.27
N LYS A 321 25.22 -52.74 25.41
CA LYS A 321 26.34 -53.09 26.31
C LYS A 321 26.18 -54.52 26.84
N ARG A 322 24.99 -54.87 27.33
CA ARG A 322 24.70 -56.24 27.80
C ARG A 322 24.90 -57.28 26.71
N LEU A 323 24.37 -57.04 25.51
CA LEU A 323 24.56 -57.95 24.37
C LEU A 323 26.04 -58.06 23.97
N GLN A 324 26.82 -56.98 24.06
CA GLN A 324 28.26 -57.08 23.86
C GLN A 324 28.89 -57.98 24.92
N GLU A 325 28.62 -57.75 26.21
CA GLU A 325 29.18 -58.56 27.31
C GLU A 325 28.81 -60.05 27.20
N GLU A 326 27.57 -60.39 26.82
CA GLU A 326 27.10 -61.79 26.70
C GLU A 326 27.63 -62.51 25.44
N TYR A 327 27.91 -61.80 24.35
CA TYR A 327 28.30 -62.40 23.06
C TYR A 327 29.76 -62.16 22.63
N SER A 328 30.54 -61.34 23.34
CA SER A 328 31.97 -61.11 23.02
C SER A 328 32.96 -62.00 23.78
N THR A 329 32.49 -62.84 24.71
CA THR A 329 33.29 -63.89 25.39
C THR A 329 33.29 -65.25 24.66
N GLY A 330 32.85 -65.29 23.39
CA GLY A 330 32.72 -66.51 22.59
C GLY A 330 33.74 -66.68 21.45
N GLN A 331 34.89 -66.01 21.50
CA GLN A 331 36.02 -66.22 20.57
C GLN A 331 37.27 -66.66 21.29
#